data_AF-S1MSX3-F1
#
_entry.id   AF-S1MSX3-F1
#
_cell.length_a   1.000
_cell.length_b   1.000
_cell.length_c   1.000
_cell.angle_alpha   90.00
_cell.angle_beta   90.00
_cell.angle_gamma   90.00
#
_symmetry.space_group_name_H-M   'P 1'
#
loop_
_entity.id
_entity.type
_entity.pdbx_description
1 polymer ?
#
loop_
_entity_poly.entity_id
_entity_poly.type
_entity_poly.pdbx_seq_one_letter_code
_entity_poly.pdbx_strand_id
1 'polypeptide(L)'
;MKIDLDLNQPAPKLDVMKMGIGLALSIAFFLSGSILNYFVPKVHAYAFMIIVVFLCKAFNLIPSYYQEAAVMFNQLIVKNLTAAVLAAIGIALLNLNVLAQALTWQFVVLCLVSVFVISIAAGIFGKLFGLYPVESMITAGMCNNSMGGTGNVAVLSAAQRMELIAFAQMGNRLGGALVLILSGILIQLFYR
;
A
#
# COMPACT_ATOMS: atom_id res chain seq x y z
N MET A 1 8.13 -18.64 13.69
CA MET A 1 7.73 -17.28 13.26
C MET A 1 6.64 -16.80 14.21
N LYS A 2 7.04 -16.15 15.32
CA LYS A 2 6.09 -15.56 16.27
C LYS A 2 5.68 -14.23 15.64
N ILE A 3 4.46 -14.16 15.13
CA ILE A 3 3.86 -12.89 14.73
C ILE A 3 3.29 -12.34 16.04
N ASP A 4 4.11 -11.61 16.78
CA ASP A 4 3.68 -10.89 17.97
C ASP A 4 2.75 -9.75 17.51
N LEU A 5 1.47 -10.09 17.33
CA LEU A 5 0.34 -9.18 17.21
C LEU A 5 0.06 -8.58 18.59
N ASP A 6 1.02 -7.84 19.10
CA ASP A 6 0.92 -7.16 20.38
C ASP A 6 0.13 -5.87 20.16
N LEU A 7 -1.21 -6.00 20.15
CA LEU A 7 -2.20 -4.92 20.01
C LEU A 7 -2.19 -3.93 21.21
N ASN A 8 -1.24 -4.08 22.15
CA ASN A 8 -1.18 -3.31 23.37
C ASN A 8 0.25 -2.81 23.69
N GLN A 9 1.09 -2.57 22.69
CA GLN A 9 2.28 -1.75 22.93
C GLN A 9 1.83 -0.29 23.14
N PRO A 10 2.19 0.35 24.26
CA PRO A 10 1.87 1.75 24.47
C PRO A 10 2.45 2.53 23.29
N ALA A 11 1.62 3.39 22.68
CA ALA A 11 2.04 4.24 21.56
C ALA A 11 3.44 4.78 21.88
N PRO A 12 4.47 4.45 21.09
CA PRO A 12 5.84 4.75 21.44
C PRO A 12 5.91 6.25 21.72
N LYS A 13 6.45 6.63 22.89
CA LYS A 13 6.57 8.04 23.27
C LYS A 13 7.17 8.79 22.08
N LEU A 14 6.43 9.78 21.59
CA LEU A 14 6.84 10.57 20.42
C LEU A 14 8.22 11.16 20.72
N ASP A 15 9.22 10.62 20.03
CA ASP A 15 10.61 11.02 20.17
C ASP A 15 11.02 11.70 18.87
N VAL A 16 11.27 13.01 18.97
CA VAL A 16 11.66 13.84 17.83
C VAL A 16 12.94 13.33 17.18
N MET A 17 13.87 12.78 17.96
CA MET A 17 15.10 12.21 17.40
C MET A 17 14.80 10.95 16.59
N LYS A 18 13.96 10.04 17.10
CA LYS A 18 13.56 8.84 16.34
C LYS A 18 12.82 9.21 15.05
N MET A 19 11.98 10.24 15.06
CA MET A 19 11.33 10.72 13.84
C MET A 19 12.33 11.24 12.80
N GLY A 20 13.34 12.00 13.23
CA GLY A 20 14.41 12.48 12.35
C GLY A 20 15.23 11.33 11.75
N ILE A 21 15.54 10.31 12.55
CA ILE A 21 16.23 9.09 12.09
C ILE A 21 15.36 8.33 11.08
N GLY A 22 14.05 8.22 11.32
CA GLY A 22 13.10 7.59 10.40
C GLY A 22 13.00 8.32 9.05
N LEU A 23 13.03 9.66 9.07
CA LEU A 23 13.10 10.48 7.86
C LEU A 23 14.41 10.20 7.09
N ALA A 24 15.55 10.28 7.77
CA ALA A 24 16.85 10.03 7.15
C ALA A 24 16.94 8.63 6.52
N LEU A 25 16.42 7.61 7.22
CA LEU A 25 16.36 6.25 6.69
C LEU A 25 15.47 6.14 5.45
N SER A 26 14.31 6.79 5.46
CA SER A 26 13.38 6.82 4.32
C SER A 26 14.02 7.47 3.09
N ILE A 27 14.73 8.58 3.28
CA ILE A 27 15.49 9.25 2.21
C ILE A 27 16.63 8.37 1.70
N ALA A 28 17.35 7.67 2.59
CA ALA A 28 18.44 6.77 2.18
C ALA A 28 17.95 5.62 1.29
N PHE A 29 16.80 5.01 1.61
CA PHE A 29 16.20 3.98 0.75
C PHE A 29 15.67 4.53 -0.57
N PHE A 30 15.11 5.72 -0.58
CA PHE A 30 14.69 6.36 -1.82
C PHE A 30 15.89 6.69 -2.73
N LEU A 31 16.98 7.18 -2.14
CA LEU A 31 18.21 7.48 -2.86
C LEU A 31 18.86 6.22 -3.42
N SER A 32 18.90 5.12 -2.66
CA SER A 32 19.43 3.85 -3.17
C SER A 32 18.60 3.33 -4.35
N GLY A 33 17.27 3.41 -4.28
CA GLY A 33 16.37 3.09 -5.39
C GLY A 33 16.62 3.97 -6.63
N SER A 34 16.90 5.26 -6.42
CA SER A 34 17.20 6.21 -7.50
C SER A 34 18.56 5.94 -8.15
N ILE A 35 19.57 5.56 -7.36
CA ILE A 35 20.89 5.15 -7.87
C ILE A 35 20.75 3.88 -8.73
N LEU A 36 19.97 2.89 -8.27
CA LEU A 36 19.71 1.67 -9.04
C LEU A 36 18.97 1.97 -10.35
N ASN A 37 18.03 2.91 -10.32
CA ASN A 37 17.36 3.39 -11.53
C ASN A 37 18.33 4.02 -12.53
N TYR A 38 19.38 4.71 -12.09
CA TYR A 38 20.41 5.24 -13.00
C TYR A 38 21.14 4.12 -13.78
N PHE A 39 21.46 3.01 -13.11
CA PHE A 39 22.12 1.86 -13.76
C PHE A 39 21.18 1.05 -14.66
N VAL A 40 19.90 0.97 -14.30
CA VAL A 40 18.86 0.30 -15.08
C VAL A 40 17.70 1.28 -15.28
N PRO A 41 17.80 2.21 -16.24
CA PRO A 41 16.79 3.26 -16.47
C PRO A 41 15.42 2.69 -16.90
N LYS A 42 15.41 1.39 -17.24
CA LYS A 42 14.23 0.63 -17.61
C LYS A 42 13.38 0.13 -16.43
N VAL A 43 13.54 0.64 -15.21
CA VAL A 43 12.58 0.33 -14.12
C VAL A 43 12.49 1.56 -13.22
N HIS A 44 11.27 2.03 -12.92
CA HIS A 44 11.07 3.24 -12.11
C HIS A 44 11.73 3.13 -10.72
N ALA A 45 12.29 4.24 -10.20
CA ALA A 45 13.02 4.27 -8.92
C ALA A 45 12.24 3.67 -7.73
N TYR A 46 10.92 3.90 -7.68
CA TYR A 46 10.04 3.31 -6.66
C TYR A 46 10.06 1.78 -6.63
N ALA A 47 10.15 1.10 -7.78
CA ALA A 47 10.20 -0.36 -7.82
C ALA A 47 11.53 -0.87 -7.22
N PHE A 48 12.66 -0.25 -7.56
CA PHE A 48 13.95 -0.58 -6.96
C PHE A 48 13.99 -0.30 -5.45
N MET A 49 13.46 0.84 -5.02
CA MET A 49 13.35 1.17 -3.60
C MET A 49 12.59 0.08 -2.84
N ILE A 50 11.43 -0.35 -3.34
CA ILE A 50 10.63 -1.41 -2.69
C ILE A 50 11.40 -2.73 -2.62
N ILE A 51 12.07 -3.13 -3.70
CA ILE A 51 12.87 -4.36 -3.74
C ILE A 51 14.00 -4.30 -2.70
N VAL A 52 14.74 -3.18 -2.63
CA VAL A 52 15.82 -2.99 -1.66
C VAL A 52 15.30 -3.08 -0.23
N VAL A 53 14.22 -2.35 0.10
CA VAL A 53 13.61 -2.39 1.44
C VAL A 53 13.15 -3.81 1.79
N PHE A 54 12.52 -4.50 0.85
CA PHE A 54 12.05 -5.88 1.06
C PHE A 54 13.21 -6.84 1.31
N LEU A 55 14.30 -6.77 0.54
CA LEU A 55 15.49 -7.59 0.76
C LEU A 55 16.13 -7.28 2.11
N CYS A 56 16.32 -6.00 2.46
CA CYS A 56 16.85 -5.60 3.76
C CYS A 56 15.99 -6.12 4.92
N LYS A 57 14.66 -6.14 4.76
CA LYS A 57 13.73 -6.69 5.75
C LYS A 57 13.77 -8.21 5.81
N ALA A 58 13.83 -8.90 4.67
CA ALA A 58 13.84 -10.36 4.58
C ALA A 58 15.12 -10.97 5.20
N PHE A 59 16.27 -10.33 5.00
CA PHE A 59 17.54 -10.75 5.58
C PHE A 59 17.80 -10.16 6.98
N ASN A 60 16.86 -9.40 7.56
CA ASN A 60 16.99 -8.72 8.85
C ASN A 60 18.26 -7.86 8.98
N LEU A 61 18.65 -7.14 7.92
CA LEU A 61 19.84 -6.26 7.94
C LEU A 61 19.66 -5.03 8.84
N ILE A 62 18.42 -4.62 9.07
CA ILE A 62 18.09 -3.38 9.78
C ILE A 62 17.72 -3.70 11.23
N PRO A 63 18.43 -3.17 12.25
CA PRO A 63 18.06 -3.33 13.66
C PRO A 63 16.65 -2.80 13.98
N SER A 64 15.99 -3.38 14.98
CA SER A 64 14.62 -3.02 15.40
C SER A 64 14.46 -1.52 15.67
N TYR A 65 15.46 -0.89 16.29
CA TYR A 65 15.48 0.54 16.58
C TYR A 65 15.21 1.42 15.34
N TYR A 66 15.85 1.11 14.20
CA TYR A 66 15.67 1.88 12.96
C TYR A 66 14.33 1.57 12.29
N GLN A 67 13.81 0.36 12.45
CA GLN A 67 12.49 0.00 11.95
C GLN A 67 11.39 0.77 12.71
N GLU A 68 11.49 0.85 14.04
CA GLU A 68 10.58 1.64 14.87
C GLU A 68 10.64 3.13 14.51
N ALA A 69 11.84 3.67 14.29
CA ALA A 69 12.04 5.05 13.84
C ALA A 69 11.31 5.33 12.51
N ALA A 70 11.43 4.44 11.53
CA ALA A 70 10.71 4.55 10.26
C ALA A 70 9.20 4.44 10.42
N VAL A 71 8.71 3.54 11.27
CA VAL A 71 7.28 3.41 11.56
C VAL A 71 6.74 4.68 12.23
N MET A 72 7.48 5.25 13.18
CA MET A 72 7.11 6.48 13.87
C MET A 72 7.07 7.67 12.90
N PHE A 73 8.06 7.79 12.01
CA PHE A 73 8.05 8.78 10.93
C PHE A 73 6.84 8.58 10.00
N ASN A 74 6.56 7.35 9.57
CA ASN A 74 5.38 7.06 8.76
C ASN A 74 4.07 7.45 9.46
N GLN A 75 3.95 7.23 10.77
CA GLN A 75 2.77 7.63 11.55
C GLN A 75 2.61 9.15 11.58
N LEU A 76 3.69 9.91 11.70
CA LEU A 76 3.66 11.37 11.61
C LEU A 76 3.10 11.84 10.25
N ILE A 77 3.61 11.28 9.15
CA ILE A 77 3.14 11.60 7.80
C ILE A 77 1.66 11.25 7.65
N VAL A 78 1.28 10.01 7.97
CA VAL A 78 -0.09 9.53 7.77
C VAL A 78 -1.10 10.31 8.62
N LYS A 79 -0.75 10.66 9.86
CA LYS A 79 -1.66 11.33 10.79
C LYS A 79 -1.80 12.83 10.51
N ASN A 80 -0.70 13.52 10.19
CA ASN A 80 -0.69 14.99 10.13
C ASN A 80 -0.63 15.54 8.71
N LEU A 81 0.03 14.84 7.78
CA LEU A 81 0.33 15.37 6.45
C LEU A 81 -0.55 14.80 5.34
N THR A 82 -1.25 13.68 5.56
CA THR A 82 -2.14 13.09 4.54
C THR A 82 -3.17 14.08 4.01
N ALA A 83 -3.83 14.86 4.88
CA ALA A 83 -4.82 15.85 4.46
C ALA A 83 -4.20 16.94 3.57
N ALA A 84 -3.02 17.43 3.94
CA ALA A 84 -2.28 18.42 3.16
C ALA A 84 -1.84 17.85 1.79
N VAL A 85 -1.35 16.61 1.76
CA VAL A 85 -0.94 15.93 0.52
C VAL A 85 -2.14 15.70 -0.41
N LEU A 86 -3.28 15.25 0.12
CA LEU A 86 -4.51 15.07 -0.67
C LEU A 86 -5.01 16.40 -1.24
N ALA A 87 -4.97 17.49 -0.46
CA ALA A 87 -5.32 18.82 -0.94
C ALA A 87 -4.36 19.31 -2.05
N ALA A 88 -3.05 19.13 -1.86
CA ALA A 88 -2.04 19.49 -2.86
C ALA A 88 -2.22 18.71 -4.18
N ILE A 89 -2.46 17.40 -4.11
CA ILE A 89 -2.75 16.55 -5.27
C ILE A 89 -4.05 17.01 -5.96
N GLY A 90 -5.08 17.35 -5.19
CA GLY A 90 -6.33 17.89 -5.71
C GLY A 90 -6.14 19.19 -6.48
N ILE A 91 -5.27 20.09 -6.01
CA ILE A 91 -5.01 21.36 -6.70
C ILE A 91 -4.08 21.15 -7.91
N ALA A 92 -3.05 20.32 -7.78
CA ALA A 92 -1.98 20.20 -8.78
C ALA A 92 -2.31 19.23 -9.92
N LEU A 93 -3.05 18.14 -9.66
CA LEU A 93 -3.26 17.06 -10.63
C LEU A 93 -4.72 16.89 -11.06
N LEU A 94 -5.70 17.44 -10.33
CA LEU A 94 -7.11 17.24 -10.65
C LEU A 94 -7.63 18.30 -11.61
N ASN A 95 -7.97 17.89 -12.83
CA ASN A 95 -8.72 18.71 -13.77
C ASN A 95 -10.21 18.33 -13.70
N LEU A 96 -11.04 19.23 -13.16
CA LEU A 96 -12.48 18.99 -12.99
C LEU A 96 -13.20 18.74 -14.31
N ASN A 97 -12.71 19.32 -15.42
CA ASN A 97 -13.30 19.13 -16.74
C ASN A 97 -13.07 17.70 -17.24
N VAL A 98 -11.84 17.20 -17.12
CA VAL A 98 -11.50 15.81 -17.46
C VAL A 98 -12.22 14.82 -16.56
N LEU A 99 -12.33 15.12 -15.26
CA LEU A 99 -13.06 14.28 -14.30
C LEU A 99 -14.55 14.17 -14.67
N ALA A 100 -15.20 15.30 -15.00
CA ALA A 100 -16.60 15.31 -15.41
C ALA A 100 -16.83 14.52 -16.70
N GLN A 101 -15.91 14.63 -17.67
CA GLN A 101 -15.97 13.85 -18.91
C GLN A 101 -15.70 12.36 -18.70
N ALA A 102 -14.84 12.01 -17.74
CA ALA A 102 -14.54 10.61 -17.42
C ALA A 102 -15.67 9.90 -16.68
N LEU A 103 -16.57 10.66 -16.01
CA LEU A 103 -17.72 10.14 -15.28
C LEU A 103 -18.85 9.73 -16.25
N THR A 104 -18.55 8.71 -17.06
CA THR A 104 -19.48 8.11 -18.00
C THR A 104 -20.14 6.88 -17.38
N TRP A 105 -21.29 6.47 -17.93
CA TRP A 105 -21.94 5.23 -17.53
C TRP A 105 -21.03 4.01 -17.76
N GLN A 106 -20.24 4.02 -18.85
CA GLN A 106 -19.27 2.98 -19.17
C GLN A 106 -18.20 2.85 -18.08
N PHE A 107 -17.68 3.97 -17.56
CA PHE A 107 -16.68 3.95 -16.49
C PHE A 107 -17.24 3.32 -15.21
N VAL A 108 -18.48 3.65 -14.82
CA VAL A 108 -19.14 3.07 -13.64
C VAL A 108 -19.26 1.55 -13.79
N VAL A 109 -19.71 1.07 -14.94
CA VAL A 109 -19.83 -0.37 -15.22
C VAL A 109 -18.45 -1.05 -15.18
N LEU A 110 -17.42 -0.46 -15.79
CA LEU A 110 -16.06 -0.99 -15.76
C LEU A 110 -15.52 -1.12 -14.33
N CYS A 111 -15.75 -0.11 -13.49
CA CYS A 111 -15.37 -0.16 -12.07
C CYS A 111 -16.08 -1.29 -11.33
N LEU A 112 -17.39 -1.44 -11.51
CA LEU A 112 -18.15 -2.53 -10.87
C LEU A 112 -17.66 -3.91 -11.33
N VAL A 113 -17.50 -4.10 -12.64
CA VAL A 113 -17.02 -5.37 -13.21
C VAL A 113 -15.61 -5.69 -12.68
N SER A 114 -14.71 -4.71 -12.63
CA SER A 114 -13.35 -4.89 -12.07
C SER A 114 -13.39 -5.37 -10.63
N VAL A 115 -14.16 -4.70 -9.77
CA VAL A 115 -14.30 -5.09 -8.35
C VAL A 115 -14.88 -6.50 -8.22
N PHE A 116 -15.89 -6.85 -9.01
CA PHE A 116 -16.48 -8.19 -9.00
C PHE A 116 -15.49 -9.27 -9.45
N VAL A 117 -14.79 -9.06 -10.57
CA VAL A 117 -13.82 -10.02 -11.11
C VAL A 117 -12.67 -10.24 -10.13
N ILE A 118 -12.10 -9.17 -9.57
CA ILE A 118 -11.01 -9.27 -8.60
C ILE A 118 -11.50 -9.97 -7.32
N SER A 119 -12.73 -9.68 -6.87
CA SER A 119 -13.29 -10.34 -5.69
C SER A 119 -13.48 -11.83 -5.91
N ILE A 120 -14.08 -12.25 -7.03
CA ILE A 120 -14.27 -13.67 -7.36
C ILE A 120 -12.92 -14.37 -7.51
N ALA A 121 -11.96 -13.75 -8.19
CA ALA A 121 -10.61 -14.28 -8.32
C ALA A 121 -9.97 -14.50 -6.94
N ALA A 122 -10.06 -13.52 -6.03
CA ALA A 122 -9.56 -13.64 -4.66
C ALA A 122 -10.23 -14.80 -3.89
N GLY A 123 -11.52 -15.05 -4.10
CA GLY A 123 -12.22 -16.21 -3.51
C GLY A 123 -11.71 -17.56 -4.05
N ILE A 124 -11.48 -17.65 -5.37
CA ILE A 124 -10.97 -18.87 -6.02
C ILE A 124 -9.53 -19.15 -5.57
N PHE A 125 -8.65 -18.15 -5.64
CA PHE A 125 -7.27 -18.28 -5.19
C PHE A 125 -7.19 -18.53 -3.68
N GLY A 126 -8.03 -17.86 -2.89
CA GLY A 126 -8.15 -18.12 -1.46
C GLY A 126 -8.45 -19.59 -1.18
N LYS A 127 -9.44 -20.17 -1.89
CA LYS A 127 -9.77 -21.59 -1.77
C LYS A 127 -8.59 -22.50 -2.13
N LEU A 128 -7.82 -22.16 -3.16
CA LEU A 128 -6.65 -22.92 -3.58
C LEU A 128 -5.55 -22.95 -2.50
N PHE A 129 -5.40 -21.85 -1.75
CA PHE A 129 -4.48 -21.77 -0.60
C PHE A 129 -5.07 -22.31 0.71
N GLY A 130 -6.26 -22.91 0.68
CA GLY A 130 -6.92 -23.46 1.88
C GLY A 130 -7.58 -22.41 2.78
N LEU A 131 -7.75 -21.18 2.28
CA LEU A 131 -8.47 -20.11 2.98
C LEU A 131 -9.98 -20.21 2.72
N TYR A 132 -10.77 -19.62 3.62
CA TYR A 132 -12.21 -19.53 3.41
C TYR A 132 -12.50 -18.59 2.21
N PRO A 133 -13.26 -19.06 1.19
CA PRO A 133 -13.45 -18.29 -0.03
C PRO A 133 -14.10 -16.93 0.23
N VAL A 134 -15.11 -16.86 1.11
CA VAL A 134 -15.87 -15.63 1.38
C VAL A 134 -14.99 -14.59 2.07
N GLU A 135 -14.25 -14.98 3.09
CA GLU A 135 -13.32 -14.12 3.80
C GLU A 135 -12.19 -13.64 2.88
N SER A 136 -11.76 -14.49 1.94
CA SER A 136 -10.76 -14.13 0.91
C SER A 136 -11.31 -13.12 -0.09
N MET A 137 -12.56 -13.27 -0.54
CA MET A 137 -13.23 -12.29 -1.41
C MET A 137 -13.34 -10.92 -0.73
N ILE A 138 -13.67 -10.89 0.57
CA ILE A 138 -13.80 -9.65 1.33
C ILE A 138 -12.42 -9.00 1.54
N THR A 139 -11.44 -9.75 2.05
CA THR A 139 -10.15 -9.19 2.49
C THR A 139 -9.17 -8.95 1.35
N ALA A 140 -8.94 -9.93 0.47
CA ALA A 140 -7.98 -9.80 -0.63
C ALA A 140 -8.64 -9.24 -1.90
N GLY A 141 -9.97 -9.30 -2.01
CA GLY A 141 -10.74 -8.75 -3.12
C GLY A 141 -11.26 -7.34 -2.85
N MET A 142 -12.35 -7.23 -2.10
CA MET A 142 -13.08 -5.98 -1.90
C MET A 142 -12.26 -4.92 -1.15
N CYS A 143 -11.60 -5.29 -0.04
CA CYS A 143 -10.75 -4.35 0.70
C CYS A 143 -9.55 -3.85 -0.14
N ASN A 144 -8.97 -4.70 -1.00
CA ASN A 144 -7.87 -4.31 -1.89
C ASN A 144 -8.30 -3.33 -2.99
N ASN A 145 -9.58 -3.34 -3.38
CA ASN A 145 -10.17 -2.37 -4.32
C ASN A 145 -10.71 -1.11 -3.62
N SER A 146 -10.61 -1.03 -2.29
CA SER A 146 -11.10 0.09 -1.52
C SER A 146 -10.04 1.19 -1.37
N MET A 147 -10.45 2.38 -0.88
CA MET A 147 -9.57 3.52 -0.64
C MET A 147 -8.68 3.33 0.61
N GLY A 148 -7.83 2.30 0.61
CA GLY A 148 -6.87 2.04 1.69
C GLY A 148 -7.52 1.79 3.06
N GLY A 149 -6.97 2.40 4.11
CA GLY A 149 -7.37 2.11 5.50
C GLY A 149 -8.83 2.46 5.82
N THR A 150 -9.34 3.58 5.33
CA THR A 150 -10.73 4.00 5.54
C THR A 150 -11.71 3.14 4.73
N GLY A 151 -11.32 2.78 3.50
CA GLY A 151 -12.07 1.83 2.66
C GLY A 151 -12.18 0.45 3.31
N ASN A 152 -11.08 -0.06 3.90
CA ASN A 152 -11.08 -1.33 4.61
C ASN A 152 -12.08 -1.33 5.78
N VAL A 153 -12.13 -0.26 6.56
CA VAL A 153 -13.11 -0.13 7.66
C VAL A 153 -14.54 -0.15 7.12
N ALA A 154 -14.82 0.55 6.01
CA ALA A 154 -16.16 0.56 5.42
C ALA A 154 -16.60 -0.83 4.92
N VAL A 155 -15.73 -1.51 4.17
CA VAL A 155 -16.01 -2.85 3.63
C VAL A 155 -16.19 -3.87 4.76
N LEU A 156 -15.28 -3.89 5.74
CA LEU A 156 -15.33 -4.87 6.84
C LEU A 156 -16.48 -4.59 7.80
N SER A 157 -16.85 -3.32 8.00
CA SER A 157 -18.05 -2.97 8.79
C SER A 157 -19.33 -3.42 8.08
N ALA A 158 -19.42 -3.20 6.77
CA ALA A 158 -20.56 -3.67 5.97
C ALA A 158 -20.67 -5.20 5.95
N ALA A 159 -19.54 -5.91 5.96
CA ALA A 159 -19.49 -7.36 6.00
C ALA A 159 -19.55 -7.97 7.42
N GLN A 160 -19.58 -7.15 8.48
CA GLN A 160 -19.51 -7.59 9.88
C GLN A 160 -18.27 -8.45 10.20
N ARG A 161 -17.11 -8.13 9.61
CA ARG A 161 -15.85 -8.89 9.69
C ARG A 161 -14.66 -8.04 10.16
N MET A 162 -14.88 -7.18 11.16
CA MET A 162 -13.83 -6.28 11.66
C MET A 162 -12.59 -7.00 12.23
N GLU A 163 -12.73 -8.26 12.64
CA GLU A 163 -11.62 -9.15 13.00
C GLU A 163 -10.53 -9.27 11.93
N LEU A 164 -10.87 -9.04 10.65
CA LEU A 164 -9.94 -9.19 9.52
C LEU A 164 -9.19 -7.90 9.16
N ILE A 165 -9.34 -6.81 9.94
CA ILE A 165 -8.75 -5.51 9.61
C ILE A 165 -7.22 -5.54 9.50
N ALA A 166 -6.56 -6.33 10.36
CA ALA A 166 -5.11 -6.50 10.32
C ALA A 166 -4.64 -7.16 9.01
N PHE A 167 -5.39 -8.16 8.52
CA PHE A 167 -5.10 -8.82 7.25
C PHE A 167 -5.34 -7.88 6.07
N ALA A 168 -6.44 -7.13 6.07
CA ALA A 168 -6.73 -6.15 5.02
C ALA A 168 -5.66 -5.03 4.95
N GLN A 169 -5.18 -4.54 6.09
CA GLN A 169 -4.14 -3.50 6.11
C GLN A 169 -2.76 -4.04 5.69
N MET A 170 -2.39 -5.24 6.13
CA MET A 170 -1.17 -5.92 5.68
C MET A 170 -1.22 -6.20 4.17
N GLY A 171 -2.36 -6.73 3.70
CA GLY A 171 -2.65 -7.01 2.30
C GLY A 171 -2.50 -5.78 1.42
N ASN A 172 -3.12 -4.64 1.78
CA ASN A 172 -3.02 -3.42 0.97
C ASN A 172 -1.59 -2.87 0.90
N ARG A 173 -0.78 -3.01 1.96
CA ARG A 173 0.62 -2.55 1.95
C ARG A 173 1.49 -3.42 1.05
N LEU A 174 1.41 -4.74 1.17
CA LEU A 174 2.19 -5.66 0.35
C LEU A 174 1.68 -5.73 -1.09
N GLY A 175 0.37 -5.81 -1.27
CA GLY A 175 -0.30 -5.80 -2.57
C GLY A 175 -0.04 -4.51 -3.34
N GLY A 176 -0.15 -3.35 -2.70
CA GLY A 176 0.18 -2.07 -3.32
C GLY A 176 1.64 -2.01 -3.79
N ALA A 177 2.58 -2.50 -2.98
CA ALA A 177 3.99 -2.58 -3.36
C ALA A 177 4.22 -3.49 -4.58
N LEU A 178 3.55 -4.65 -4.64
CA LEU A 178 3.61 -5.55 -5.79
C LEU A 178 3.00 -4.92 -7.04
N VAL A 179 1.85 -4.24 -6.93
CA VAL A 179 1.21 -3.53 -8.03
C VAL A 179 2.13 -2.44 -8.58
N LEU A 180 2.85 -1.69 -7.73
CA LEU A 180 3.81 -0.68 -8.19
C LEU A 180 4.98 -1.29 -8.97
N ILE A 181 5.54 -2.41 -8.50
CA ILE A 181 6.62 -3.12 -9.21
C ILE A 181 6.11 -3.62 -10.56
N LEU A 182 4.98 -4.33 -10.57
CA LEU A 182 4.39 -4.88 -11.79
C LEU A 182 4.01 -3.77 -12.77
N SER A 183 3.37 -2.70 -12.29
CA SER A 183 2.99 -1.56 -13.15
C SER A 183 4.22 -0.87 -13.73
N GLY A 184 5.28 -0.69 -12.94
CA GLY A 184 6.56 -0.16 -13.42
C GLY A 184 7.16 -1.01 -14.54
N ILE A 185 7.02 -2.33 -14.50
CA ILE A 185 7.48 -3.25 -15.55
C ILE A 185 6.53 -3.21 -16.76
N LEU A 186 5.21 -3.26 -16.53
CA LEU A 186 4.19 -3.30 -17.59
C LEU A 186 4.20 -2.04 -18.45
N ILE A 187 4.28 -0.85 -17.83
CA ILE A 187 4.33 0.43 -18.55
C ILE A 187 5.48 0.43 -19.56
N GLN A 188 6.62 -0.18 -19.22
CA GLN A 188 7.76 -0.23 -20.12
C GLN A 188 7.64 -1.26 -21.24
N LEU A 189 6.87 -2.31 -21.01
CA LEU A 189 6.60 -3.30 -22.04
C LEU A 189 5.61 -2.77 -23.09
N PHE A 190 4.58 -2.04 -22.64
CA PHE A 190 3.47 -1.58 -23.49
C PHE A 190 3.63 -0.17 -24.05
N TYR A 191 4.33 0.73 -23.36
CA TYR A 191 4.51 2.12 -23.76
C TYR A 191 5.89 2.39 -24.37
N ARG A 192 6.46 1.35 -24.99
CA ARG A 192 7.69 1.43 -25.79
C ARG A 192 7.40 1.93 -27.20
#